data_AF-A0A9K3KY18-F1
#
_entry.id   AF-A0A9K3KY18-F1
#
_cell.length_a   1.000
_cell.length_b   1.000
_cell.length_c   1.000
_cell.angle_alpha   90.00
_cell.angle_beta   90.00
_cell.angle_gamma   90.00
#
_symmetry.space_group_name_H-M   'P 1'
#
loop_
_entity.id
_entity.type
_entity.pdbx_description
1 polymer ?
#
loop_
_entity_poly.entity_id
_entity_poly.type
_entity_poly.pdbx_seq_one_letter_code
_entity_poly.pdbx_strand_id
1 'polypeptide(L)'
;MPWLEKGNEDESQNLLFVHVPRCGDTSLMIAHNVPRKATVGASWFHKLGMTIFFHRYKLLESTNFPIYTSGNAACIACLTFFAYLRFAVLTKSDPVLQYMATFFMVFFLALLIGLSFVFVAPTIARVVEIRRSYLILVHYVLCQFMENIEYITGTNRYGYLPHLTAHKMLNYGYVTPKEMENSSTIAIVRNPYSRMVSLYMYNRFGPLETFEHFVRSWYEVMKYYRETGEVEEWYTPCHVLPQFEFTHFQGTQLVQSIVKQEELAFLVTQDTAVLAVQQDSSVADLPNVVRESLLVFDYPVTLNQRPDLKPPVPLIASIPFPKKFEKMQRDTSSTSSINSGISQEFRSSLRRQSVITGSQRSSMMSTLESLSVAASEILSESTAENSNKKID
;
A
#
# COMPACT_ATOMS: atom_id res chain seq x y z
N MET A 1 3.54 -5.65 -3.65
CA MET A 1 4.21 -4.98 -4.79
C MET A 1 5.38 -4.22 -4.26
N PRO A 2 6.36 -4.96 -3.80
CA PRO A 2 7.70 -4.87 -4.39
C PRO A 2 8.48 -6.21 -4.29
N TRP A 3 9.38 -6.44 -5.24
CA TRP A 3 9.97 -7.71 -5.70
C TRP A 3 9.14 -8.36 -6.80
N LEU A 4 9.56 -8.06 -8.02
CA LEU A 4 9.09 -8.72 -9.23
C LEU A 4 9.96 -9.96 -9.50
N GLU A 5 11.28 -9.80 -9.30
CA GLU A 5 12.29 -10.84 -9.43
C GLU A 5 13.29 -10.72 -8.27
N LYS A 6 13.48 -11.80 -7.48
CA LYS A 6 14.41 -11.85 -6.34
C LYS A 6 15.16 -13.19 -6.36
N GLY A 7 16.42 -13.18 -5.95
CA GLY A 7 17.21 -14.40 -5.76
C GLY A 7 17.67 -15.05 -7.06
N ASN A 8 17.79 -14.26 -8.14
CA ASN A 8 18.41 -14.73 -9.37
C ASN A 8 19.90 -15.03 -9.13
N GLU A 9 20.46 -15.99 -9.88
CA GLU A 9 21.89 -16.32 -9.83
C GLU A 9 22.76 -15.09 -10.19
N ASP A 10 22.28 -14.31 -11.16
CA ASP A 10 22.82 -13.00 -11.48
C ASP A 10 22.04 -11.93 -10.71
N GLU A 11 22.67 -11.34 -9.69
CA GLU A 11 22.07 -10.30 -8.87
C GLU A 11 21.61 -9.09 -9.70
N SER A 12 22.24 -8.83 -10.86
CA SER A 12 21.85 -7.72 -11.75
C SER A 12 20.44 -7.90 -12.37
N GLN A 13 19.92 -9.13 -12.36
CA GLN A 13 18.56 -9.45 -12.78
C GLN A 13 17.51 -9.29 -11.68
N ASN A 14 17.93 -9.00 -10.44
CA ASN A 14 16.99 -8.72 -9.36
C ASN A 14 16.28 -7.38 -9.61
N LEU A 15 14.96 -7.38 -9.42
CA LEU A 15 14.09 -6.25 -9.76
C LEU A 15 13.14 -5.94 -8.60
N LEU A 16 13.33 -4.77 -8.00
CA LEU A 16 12.51 -4.24 -6.93
C LEU A 16 11.64 -3.09 -7.45
N PHE A 17 10.32 -3.33 -7.53
CA PHE A 17 9.36 -2.33 -7.96
C PHE A 17 8.76 -1.56 -6.77
N VAL A 18 9.19 -0.32 -6.55
CA VAL A 18 8.60 0.59 -5.57
C VAL A 18 7.30 1.14 -6.12
N HIS A 19 6.20 0.56 -5.67
CA HIS A 19 4.90 0.81 -6.24
C HIS A 19 4.28 2.12 -5.73
N VAL A 20 3.90 2.99 -6.67
CA VAL A 20 3.08 4.17 -6.43
C VAL A 20 1.61 3.82 -6.72
N PRO A 21 0.68 3.97 -5.75
CA PRO A 21 -0.71 3.61 -5.91
C PRO A 21 -1.34 4.18 -7.19
N ARG A 22 -1.96 3.26 -7.96
CA ARG A 22 -2.69 3.49 -9.22
C ARG A 22 -1.84 3.78 -10.47
N CYS A 23 -0.58 3.35 -10.46
CA CYS A 23 0.37 3.54 -11.57
C CYS A 23 0.76 2.22 -12.29
N GLY A 24 -0.23 1.40 -12.71
CA GLY A 24 -0.01 0.26 -13.63
C GLY A 24 0.45 -1.06 -12.98
N ASP A 25 0.24 -1.21 -11.69
CA ASP A 25 0.84 -2.21 -10.84
C ASP A 25 0.32 -3.63 -11.01
N THR A 26 -1.00 -3.80 -11.13
CA THR A 26 -1.63 -5.10 -11.34
C THR A 26 -1.00 -5.87 -12.49
N SER A 27 -0.77 -5.19 -13.61
CA SER A 27 -0.22 -5.80 -14.83
C SER A 27 1.16 -6.38 -14.57
N LEU A 28 2.04 -5.63 -13.89
CA LEU A 28 3.38 -6.10 -13.54
C LEU A 28 3.35 -7.30 -12.60
N MET A 29 2.48 -7.31 -11.59
CA MET A 29 2.39 -8.47 -10.70
C MET A 29 1.96 -9.74 -11.40
N ILE A 30 1.00 -9.64 -12.33
CA ILE A 30 0.53 -10.77 -13.13
C ILE A 30 1.65 -11.24 -14.07
N ALA A 31 2.29 -10.30 -14.76
CA ALA A 31 3.40 -10.56 -15.68
C ALA A 31 4.54 -11.34 -15.01
N HIS A 32 4.96 -10.91 -13.83
CA HIS A 32 6.05 -11.53 -13.06
C HIS A 32 5.58 -12.67 -12.14
N ASN A 33 4.30 -13.07 -12.23
CA ASN A 33 3.72 -14.18 -11.50
C ASN A 33 3.97 -14.13 -9.97
N VAL A 34 3.98 -12.92 -9.41
CA VAL A 34 4.21 -12.68 -7.98
C VAL A 34 3.22 -13.45 -7.11
N PRO A 35 1.92 -13.61 -7.46
CA PRO A 35 1.00 -14.42 -6.65
C PRO A 35 1.47 -15.87 -6.46
N ARG A 36 2.01 -16.48 -7.51
CA ARG A 36 2.59 -17.83 -7.40
C ARG A 36 3.85 -17.78 -6.56
N LYS A 37 4.78 -16.87 -6.87
CA LYS A 37 6.07 -16.79 -6.16
C LYS A 37 5.90 -16.57 -4.64
N ALA A 38 5.01 -15.66 -4.25
CA ALA A 38 4.66 -15.39 -2.85
C ALA A 38 3.93 -16.54 -2.12
N THR A 39 3.53 -17.61 -2.82
CA THR A 39 2.87 -18.78 -2.22
C THR A 39 3.67 -20.07 -2.37
N VAL A 40 4.71 -20.09 -3.18
CA VAL A 40 5.66 -21.21 -3.26
C VAL A 40 6.46 -21.25 -1.97
N GLY A 41 6.59 -22.43 -1.36
CA GLY A 41 7.29 -22.60 -0.07
C GLY A 41 6.51 -22.13 1.18
N ALA A 42 5.43 -21.36 1.02
CA ALA A 42 4.59 -20.92 2.14
C ALA A 42 3.86 -22.09 2.83
N SER A 43 3.64 -21.97 4.15
CA SER A 43 2.78 -22.88 4.91
C SER A 43 1.36 -22.88 4.34
N TRP A 44 0.59 -23.96 4.57
CA TRP A 44 -0.78 -24.07 4.05
C TRP A 44 -1.67 -22.90 4.50
N PHE A 45 -1.52 -22.47 5.76
CA PHE A 45 -2.27 -21.36 6.34
C PHE A 45 -1.92 -20.06 5.63
N HIS A 46 -0.63 -19.79 5.45
CA HIS A 46 -0.17 -18.58 4.78
C HIS A 46 -0.53 -18.57 3.29
N LYS A 47 -0.41 -19.71 2.60
CA LYS A 47 -0.84 -19.90 1.22
C LYS A 47 -2.33 -19.59 1.04
N LEU A 48 -3.18 -20.05 1.97
CA LEU A 48 -4.61 -19.73 1.95
C LEU A 48 -4.84 -18.22 2.11
N GLY A 49 -4.18 -17.57 3.07
CA GLY A 49 -4.35 -16.14 3.30
C GLY A 49 -3.86 -15.28 2.14
N MET A 50 -2.72 -15.62 1.54
CA MET A 50 -2.24 -14.97 0.33
C MET A 50 -3.15 -15.22 -0.89
N THR A 51 -3.72 -16.42 -1.02
CA THR A 51 -4.71 -16.70 -2.07
C THR A 51 -5.94 -15.81 -1.92
N ILE A 52 -6.46 -15.66 -0.69
CA ILE A 52 -7.57 -14.76 -0.39
C ILE A 52 -7.17 -13.32 -0.70
N PHE A 53 -5.98 -12.88 -0.28
CA PHE A 53 -5.47 -11.53 -0.55
C PHE A 53 -5.46 -11.22 -2.05
N PHE A 54 -4.82 -12.05 -2.88
CA PHE A 54 -4.75 -11.81 -4.33
C PHE A 54 -6.11 -11.93 -5.02
N HIS A 55 -6.95 -12.87 -4.59
CA HIS A 55 -8.32 -12.98 -5.11
C HIS A 55 -9.12 -11.71 -4.82
N ARG A 56 -9.05 -11.20 -3.59
CA ARG A 56 -9.73 -9.97 -3.18
C ARG A 56 -9.18 -8.75 -3.88
N TYR A 57 -7.87 -8.66 -4.04
CA TYR A 57 -7.21 -7.59 -4.78
C TYR A 57 -7.74 -7.51 -6.21
N LYS A 58 -7.77 -8.64 -6.93
CA LYS A 58 -8.35 -8.75 -8.29
C LYS A 58 -9.83 -8.35 -8.34
N LEU A 59 -10.63 -8.75 -7.35
CA LEU A 59 -12.03 -8.34 -7.29
C LEU A 59 -12.17 -6.82 -7.16
N LEU A 60 -11.39 -6.21 -6.27
CA LEU A 60 -11.43 -4.77 -5.99
C LEU A 60 -10.92 -3.90 -7.16
N GLU A 61 -10.22 -4.48 -8.12
CA GLU A 61 -9.88 -3.79 -9.37
C GLU A 61 -11.08 -3.62 -10.30
N SER A 62 -12.03 -4.56 -10.24
CA SER A 62 -13.19 -4.60 -11.13
C SER A 62 -14.45 -3.98 -10.50
N THR A 63 -14.53 -3.95 -9.16
CA THR A 63 -15.71 -3.46 -8.45
C THR A 63 -15.37 -2.92 -7.06
N ASN A 64 -15.95 -1.75 -6.74
CA ASN A 64 -15.77 -1.09 -5.46
C ASN A 64 -16.49 -1.83 -4.31
N PHE A 65 -17.62 -2.47 -4.62
CA PHE A 65 -18.46 -3.23 -3.68
C PHE A 65 -18.77 -4.61 -4.30
N PRO A 66 -17.95 -5.62 -4.03
CA PRO A 66 -18.07 -6.94 -4.64
C PRO A 66 -19.22 -7.75 -4.01
N ILE A 67 -20.47 -7.32 -4.22
CA ILE A 67 -21.67 -7.97 -3.68
C ILE A 67 -21.89 -9.34 -4.35
N TYR A 68 -21.76 -9.40 -5.68
CA TYR A 68 -21.96 -10.61 -6.46
C TYR A 68 -20.64 -11.37 -6.66
N THR A 69 -20.25 -12.14 -5.64
CA THR A 69 -19.05 -12.99 -5.68
C THR A 69 -19.37 -14.41 -5.22
N SER A 70 -18.54 -15.37 -5.65
CA SER A 70 -18.64 -16.75 -5.18
C SER A 70 -18.47 -16.87 -3.66
N GLY A 71 -17.60 -16.05 -3.06
CA GLY A 71 -17.43 -15.98 -1.60
C GLY A 71 -18.70 -15.54 -0.88
N ASN A 72 -19.38 -14.51 -1.39
CA ASN A 72 -20.65 -14.04 -0.83
C ASN A 72 -21.78 -15.05 -1.05
N ALA A 73 -21.83 -15.70 -2.22
CA ALA A 73 -22.79 -16.77 -2.48
C ALA A 73 -22.62 -17.94 -1.50
N ALA A 74 -21.38 -18.33 -1.21
CA ALA A 74 -21.08 -19.33 -0.19
C ALA A 74 -21.52 -18.87 1.21
N CYS A 75 -21.28 -17.61 1.58
CA CYS A 75 -21.75 -17.05 2.86
C CYS A 75 -23.28 -17.09 2.96
N ILE A 76 -24.00 -16.73 1.90
CA ILE A 76 -25.48 -16.79 1.85
C ILE A 76 -25.95 -18.24 1.99
N ALA A 77 -25.36 -19.17 1.24
CA ALA A 77 -25.72 -20.59 1.32
C ALA A 77 -25.51 -21.16 2.74
N CYS A 78 -24.36 -20.87 3.37
CA CYS A 78 -24.09 -21.26 4.75
C CYS A 78 -25.06 -20.60 5.72
N LEU A 79 -25.33 -19.30 5.58
CA LEU A 79 -26.29 -18.58 6.41
C LEU A 79 -27.70 -19.20 6.33
N THR A 80 -28.18 -19.49 5.12
CA THR A 80 -29.48 -20.15 4.90
C THR A 80 -29.50 -21.56 5.51
N PHE A 81 -28.43 -22.33 5.34
CA PHE A 81 -28.30 -23.67 5.91
C PHE A 81 -28.37 -23.63 7.45
N PHE A 82 -27.59 -22.76 8.10
CA PHE A 82 -27.61 -22.64 9.56
C PHE A 82 -28.92 -22.04 10.09
N ALA A 83 -29.57 -21.15 9.34
CA ALA A 83 -30.92 -20.68 9.67
C ALA A 83 -31.94 -21.83 9.61
N TYR A 84 -31.89 -22.66 8.56
CA TYR A 84 -32.74 -23.85 8.46
C TYR A 84 -32.49 -24.82 9.62
N LEU A 85 -31.22 -25.13 9.93
CA LEU A 85 -30.90 -25.96 11.09
C LEU A 85 -31.45 -25.35 12.38
N ARG A 86 -31.28 -24.04 12.61
CA ARG A 86 -31.71 -23.34 13.82
C ARG A 86 -33.22 -23.36 14.02
N PHE A 87 -33.99 -23.12 12.96
CA PHE A 87 -35.43 -22.86 13.04
C PHE A 87 -36.32 -24.03 12.60
N ALA A 88 -35.81 -24.98 11.81
CA ALA A 88 -36.59 -26.14 11.37
C ALA A 88 -36.18 -27.43 12.09
N VAL A 89 -34.88 -27.67 12.26
CA VAL A 89 -34.37 -28.97 12.76
C VAL A 89 -34.13 -28.95 14.27
N LEU A 90 -33.45 -27.92 14.78
CA LEU A 90 -32.93 -27.89 16.15
C LEU A 90 -33.87 -27.24 17.17
N THR A 91 -35.14 -27.02 16.82
CA THR A 91 -36.10 -26.30 17.68
C THR A 91 -36.34 -26.95 19.04
N LYS A 92 -36.22 -28.28 19.10
CA LYS A 92 -36.34 -29.08 20.33
C LYS A 92 -35.04 -29.81 20.70
N SER A 93 -33.93 -29.45 20.06
CA SER A 93 -32.62 -30.06 20.31
C SER A 93 -31.88 -29.38 21.46
N ASP A 94 -30.74 -29.95 21.84
CA ASP A 94 -29.82 -29.40 22.84
C ASP A 94 -29.54 -27.89 22.63
N PRO A 95 -29.66 -27.04 23.67
CA PRO A 95 -29.34 -25.62 23.60
C PRO A 95 -27.97 -25.31 23.01
N VAL A 96 -26.95 -26.15 23.27
CA VAL A 96 -25.59 -25.97 22.74
C VAL A 96 -25.59 -25.97 21.22
N LEU A 97 -26.30 -26.91 20.57
CA LEU A 97 -26.41 -26.96 19.12
C LEU A 97 -27.16 -25.74 18.56
N GLN A 98 -28.17 -25.24 19.28
CA GLN A 98 -28.89 -24.03 18.90
C GLN A 98 -27.98 -22.78 18.97
N TYR A 99 -27.15 -22.68 20.01
CA TYR A 99 -26.18 -21.60 20.15
C TYR A 99 -25.10 -21.66 19.06
N MET A 100 -24.59 -22.86 18.75
CA MET A 100 -23.64 -23.04 17.64
C MET A 100 -24.25 -22.61 16.31
N ALA A 101 -25.46 -23.04 15.97
CA ALA A 101 -26.13 -22.62 14.73
C ALA A 101 -26.32 -21.10 14.69
N THR A 102 -26.74 -20.49 15.80
CA THR A 102 -26.89 -19.03 15.91
C THR A 102 -25.55 -18.30 15.73
N PHE A 103 -24.49 -18.80 16.36
CA PHE A 103 -23.14 -18.27 16.18
C PHE A 103 -22.71 -18.30 14.71
N PHE A 104 -22.88 -19.44 14.02
CA PHE A 104 -22.52 -19.54 12.61
C PHE A 104 -23.35 -18.61 11.72
N MET A 105 -24.65 -18.44 11.99
CA MET A 105 -25.45 -17.45 11.27
C MET A 105 -24.87 -16.03 11.41
N VAL A 106 -24.57 -15.61 12.65
CA VAL A 106 -23.99 -14.28 12.90
C VAL A 106 -22.62 -14.16 12.25
N PHE A 107 -21.78 -15.20 12.32
CA PHE A 107 -20.47 -15.24 11.69
C PHE A 107 -20.55 -15.06 10.17
N PHE A 108 -21.37 -15.84 9.47
CA PHE A 108 -21.50 -15.74 8.01
C PHE A 108 -22.16 -14.44 7.56
N LEU A 109 -23.08 -13.90 8.36
CA LEU A 109 -23.65 -12.57 8.10
C LEU A 109 -22.59 -11.47 8.25
N ALA A 110 -21.81 -11.50 9.33
CA ALA A 110 -20.71 -10.56 9.56
C ALA A 110 -19.63 -10.67 8.47
N LEU A 111 -19.31 -11.89 8.04
CA LEU A 111 -18.38 -12.13 6.94
C LEU A 111 -18.91 -11.58 5.61
N LEU A 112 -20.20 -11.80 5.31
CA LEU A 112 -20.86 -11.24 4.12
C LEU A 112 -20.80 -9.71 4.09
N ILE A 113 -21.15 -9.06 5.20
CA ILE A 113 -21.08 -7.60 5.34
C ILE A 113 -19.63 -7.12 5.24
N GLY A 114 -18.72 -7.81 5.93
CA GLY A 114 -17.30 -7.53 5.94
C GLY A 114 -16.69 -7.54 4.54
N LEU A 115 -16.91 -8.63 3.80
CA LEU A 115 -16.40 -8.80 2.44
C LEU A 115 -17.06 -7.87 1.42
N SER A 116 -18.28 -7.39 1.67
CA SER A 116 -19.01 -6.57 0.70
C SER A 116 -18.82 -5.07 0.91
N PHE A 117 -18.67 -4.61 2.16
CA PHE A 117 -18.76 -3.18 2.50
C PHE A 117 -17.66 -2.66 3.42
N VAL A 118 -17.11 -3.50 4.29
CA VAL A 118 -16.13 -3.06 5.31
C VAL A 118 -14.70 -3.21 4.79
N PHE A 119 -14.35 -4.41 4.36
CA PHE A 119 -13.02 -4.77 3.87
C PHE A 119 -12.89 -4.57 2.36
N VAL A 120 -13.30 -3.38 1.91
CA VAL A 120 -13.24 -2.92 0.52
C VAL A 120 -12.41 -1.65 0.42
N ALA A 121 -11.84 -1.40 -0.76
CA ALA A 121 -10.93 -0.28 -0.99
C ALA A 121 -11.54 1.09 -0.61
N PRO A 122 -12.78 1.45 -1.00
CA PRO A 122 -13.39 2.73 -0.60
C PRO A 122 -13.42 2.98 0.91
N THR A 123 -13.72 1.94 1.68
CA THR A 123 -13.93 2.02 3.12
C THR A 123 -12.59 2.03 3.86
N ILE A 124 -11.69 1.08 3.55
CA ILE A 124 -10.36 1.01 4.17
C ILE A 124 -9.52 2.25 3.83
N ALA A 125 -9.60 2.76 2.60
CA ALA A 125 -8.82 3.91 2.20
C ALA A 125 -9.26 5.21 2.92
N ARG A 126 -10.52 5.31 3.35
CA ARG A 126 -11.09 6.57 3.86
C ARG A 126 -11.47 6.60 5.34
N VAL A 127 -11.77 5.44 5.92
CA VAL A 127 -12.15 5.34 7.34
C VAL A 127 -10.97 4.77 8.12
N VAL A 128 -10.29 5.65 8.86
CA VAL A 128 -9.02 5.35 9.54
C VAL A 128 -9.19 4.23 10.55
N GLU A 129 -10.29 4.22 11.29
CA GLU A 129 -10.62 3.25 12.31
C GLU A 129 -10.78 1.85 11.71
N ILE A 130 -11.54 1.74 10.61
CA ILE A 130 -11.74 0.48 9.89
C ILE A 130 -10.41 -0.04 9.35
N ARG A 131 -9.58 0.84 8.77
CA ARG A 131 -8.23 0.47 8.32
C ARG A 131 -7.40 -0.09 9.46
N ARG A 132 -7.28 0.63 10.58
CA ARG A 132 -6.48 0.20 11.75
C ARG A 132 -6.96 -1.13 12.31
N SER A 133 -8.28 -1.29 12.48
CA SER A 133 -8.86 -2.56 12.93
C SER A 133 -8.55 -3.70 11.96
N TYR A 134 -8.58 -3.46 10.65
CA TYR A 134 -8.19 -4.45 9.65
C TYR A 134 -6.70 -4.83 9.76
N LEU A 135 -5.79 -3.86 9.91
CA LEU A 135 -4.36 -4.14 10.07
C LEU A 135 -4.07 -4.94 11.36
N ILE A 136 -4.73 -4.61 12.47
CA ILE A 136 -4.63 -5.37 13.74
C ILE A 136 -5.14 -6.80 13.56
N LEU A 137 -6.31 -6.96 12.93
CA LEU A 137 -6.92 -8.26 12.68
C LEU A 137 -5.96 -9.15 11.87
N VAL A 138 -5.44 -8.64 10.75
CA VAL A 138 -4.56 -9.43 9.87
C VAL A 138 -3.25 -9.79 10.56
N HIS A 139 -2.61 -8.82 11.24
CA HIS A 139 -1.27 -9.04 11.79
C HIS A 139 -1.29 -9.82 13.10
N TYR A 140 -2.12 -9.41 14.07
CA TYR A 140 -2.09 -9.99 15.42
C TYR A 140 -3.09 -11.14 15.60
N VAL A 141 -4.34 -10.96 15.17
CA VAL A 141 -5.42 -11.96 15.43
C VAL A 141 -5.31 -13.14 14.47
N LEU A 142 -5.05 -12.86 13.19
CA LEU A 142 -4.86 -13.88 12.17
C LEU A 142 -3.38 -14.26 12.00
N CYS A 143 -2.50 -13.83 12.91
CA CYS A 143 -1.08 -14.19 12.92
C CYS A 143 -0.41 -14.02 11.54
N GLN A 144 -0.48 -12.80 10.98
CA GLN A 144 0.19 -12.46 9.72
C GLN A 144 -0.35 -13.28 8.51
N PHE A 145 -1.63 -13.67 8.56
CA PHE A 145 -2.27 -14.54 7.56
C PHE A 145 -2.08 -14.09 6.12
N MET A 146 -2.06 -12.77 5.87
CA MET A 146 -1.94 -12.17 4.54
C MET A 146 -0.64 -11.39 4.37
N GLU A 147 0.46 -11.77 5.03
CA GLU A 147 1.74 -11.05 5.00
C GLU A 147 2.87 -11.86 4.36
N ASN A 148 3.39 -11.46 3.20
CA ASN A 148 4.59 -12.06 2.63
C ASN A 148 5.70 -11.00 2.54
N ILE A 149 6.66 -11.07 3.47
CA ILE A 149 7.78 -10.12 3.54
C ILE A 149 8.78 -10.32 2.40
N GLU A 150 9.02 -11.56 1.97
CA GLU A 150 10.00 -11.86 0.91
C GLU A 150 9.68 -11.16 -0.40
N TYR A 151 8.41 -11.17 -0.80
CA TYR A 151 7.87 -10.49 -1.98
C TYR A 151 7.14 -9.18 -1.63
N ILE A 152 7.34 -8.71 -0.39
CA ILE A 152 6.80 -7.49 0.24
C ILE A 152 5.33 -7.24 -0.23
N THR A 153 4.52 -8.28 -0.18
CA THR A 153 3.14 -8.29 -0.69
C THR A 153 2.18 -8.72 0.41
N GLY A 154 0.91 -8.34 0.26
CA GLY A 154 -0.07 -8.55 1.32
C GLY A 154 -0.24 -7.35 2.25
N THR A 155 -0.52 -7.61 3.52
CA THR A 155 -0.84 -6.59 4.53
C THR A 155 -0.35 -7.01 5.92
N ASN A 156 0.16 -6.06 6.69
CA ASN A 156 0.52 -6.25 8.09
C ASN A 156 0.25 -5.00 8.94
N ARG A 157 0.79 -4.93 10.16
CA ARG A 157 0.59 -3.77 11.06
C ARG A 157 1.06 -2.43 10.50
N TYR A 158 1.98 -2.44 9.54
CA TYR A 158 2.51 -1.23 8.89
C TYR A 158 1.73 -0.81 7.66
N GLY A 159 0.70 -1.58 7.27
CA GLY A 159 -0.17 -1.27 6.15
C GLY A 159 -0.16 -2.31 5.05
N TYR A 160 -0.54 -1.86 3.86
CA TYR A 160 -0.38 -2.65 2.65
C TYR A 160 1.09 -2.60 2.24
N LEU A 161 1.78 -3.74 2.36
CA LEU A 161 3.19 -3.86 1.97
C LEU A 161 3.47 -3.40 0.52
N PRO A 162 2.57 -3.67 -0.46
CA PRO A 162 2.68 -3.10 -1.80
C PRO A 162 2.77 -1.58 -1.86
N HIS A 163 2.25 -0.84 -0.88
CA HIS A 163 2.13 0.62 -0.95
C HIS A 163 3.12 1.33 -0.03
N LEU A 164 4.16 0.63 0.45
CA LEU A 164 5.20 1.24 1.24
C LEU A 164 6.06 2.15 0.35
N THR A 165 6.55 3.23 0.93
CA THR A 165 7.56 4.08 0.29
C THR A 165 8.93 3.39 0.34
N ALA A 166 9.85 3.73 -0.56
CA ALA A 166 11.22 3.20 -0.54
C ALA A 166 11.87 3.38 0.84
N HIS A 167 11.72 4.56 1.43
CA HIS A 167 12.25 4.85 2.78
C HIS A 167 11.65 3.93 3.85
N LYS A 168 10.34 3.66 3.81
CA LYS A 168 9.70 2.76 4.76
C LYS A 168 10.17 1.31 4.61
N MET A 169 10.38 0.84 3.37
CA MET A 169 10.93 -0.50 3.13
C MET A 169 12.30 -0.67 3.80
N LEU A 170 13.17 0.33 3.66
CA LEU A 170 14.47 0.38 4.34
C LEU A 170 14.33 0.47 5.86
N ASN A 171 13.54 1.43 6.35
CA ASN A 171 13.39 1.72 7.78
C ASN A 171 12.75 0.57 8.58
N TYR A 172 11.84 -0.20 7.97
CA TYR A 172 11.25 -1.36 8.60
C TYR A 172 12.04 -2.65 8.38
N GLY A 173 13.15 -2.61 7.64
CA GLY A 173 14.00 -3.76 7.37
C GLY A 173 13.38 -4.79 6.42
N TYR A 174 12.45 -4.38 5.56
CA TYR A 174 11.93 -5.26 4.48
C TYR A 174 12.90 -5.38 3.31
N VAL A 175 13.73 -4.35 3.13
CA VAL A 175 14.82 -4.31 2.16
C VAL A 175 16.03 -3.76 2.88
N THR A 176 17.16 -4.43 2.78
CA THR A 176 18.44 -3.91 3.28
C THR A 176 19.02 -2.88 2.30
N PRO A 177 19.86 -1.93 2.75
CA PRO A 177 20.54 -1.01 1.85
C PRO A 177 21.31 -1.74 0.74
N LYS A 178 21.96 -2.86 1.07
CA LYS A 178 22.67 -3.70 0.10
C LYS A 178 21.74 -4.32 -0.95
N GLU A 179 20.57 -4.85 -0.56
CA GLU A 179 19.59 -5.35 -1.52
C GLU A 179 19.07 -4.23 -2.44
N MET A 180 18.88 -3.02 -1.90
CA MET A 180 18.46 -1.85 -2.67
C MET A 180 19.52 -1.42 -3.70
N GLU A 181 20.81 -1.51 -3.34
CA GLU A 181 21.95 -1.20 -4.22
C GLU A 181 22.17 -2.28 -5.29
N ASN A 182 22.07 -3.56 -4.90
CA ASN A 182 22.34 -4.70 -5.77
C ASN A 182 21.18 -5.05 -6.71
N SER A 183 20.00 -4.46 -6.52
CA SER A 183 18.85 -4.70 -7.37
C SER A 183 18.58 -3.52 -8.28
N SER A 184 18.02 -3.79 -9.45
CA SER A 184 17.41 -2.76 -10.27
C SER A 184 16.15 -2.26 -9.56
N THR A 185 16.16 -1.01 -9.08
CA THR A 185 15.00 -0.43 -8.38
C THR A 185 14.24 0.51 -9.31
N ILE A 186 12.93 0.27 -9.46
CA ILE A 186 12.07 1.08 -10.34
C ILE A 186 10.80 1.53 -9.62
N ALA A 187 10.34 2.75 -9.93
CA ALA A 187 9.00 3.23 -9.65
C ALA A 187 8.34 3.77 -10.92
N ILE A 188 7.03 3.59 -11.03
CA ILE A 188 6.20 4.24 -12.06
C ILE A 188 5.41 5.34 -11.39
N VAL A 189 5.56 6.58 -11.86
CA VAL A 189 4.77 7.74 -11.45
C VAL A 189 3.78 8.11 -12.55
N ARG A 190 2.81 8.95 -12.24
CA ARG A 190 1.76 9.36 -13.18
C ARG A 190 1.49 10.85 -13.08
N ASN A 191 0.93 11.46 -14.11
CA ASN A 191 0.33 12.79 -13.98
C ASN A 191 -0.62 12.84 -12.77
N PRO A 192 -0.46 13.81 -11.85
CA PRO A 192 -1.21 13.84 -10.58
C PRO A 192 -2.72 13.99 -10.77
N TYR A 193 -3.17 14.68 -11.83
CA TYR A 193 -4.60 14.82 -12.13
C TYR A 193 -5.17 13.50 -12.65
N SER A 194 -4.49 12.85 -13.60
CA SER A 194 -4.88 11.52 -14.09
C SER A 194 -4.86 10.47 -12.98
N ARG A 195 -3.89 10.55 -12.06
CA ARG A 195 -3.85 9.72 -10.84
C ARG A 195 -5.06 9.96 -9.95
N MET A 196 -5.45 11.20 -9.70
CA MET A 196 -6.63 11.51 -8.88
C MET A 196 -7.94 10.98 -9.51
N VAL A 197 -8.09 11.08 -10.83
CA VAL A 197 -9.23 10.49 -11.54
C VAL A 197 -9.22 8.96 -11.41
N SER A 198 -8.05 8.32 -11.53
CA SER A 198 -7.91 6.88 -11.29
C SER A 198 -8.27 6.50 -9.85
N LEU A 199 -7.81 7.27 -8.86
CA LEU A 199 -8.18 7.06 -7.46
C LEU A 199 -9.70 7.16 -7.26
N TYR A 200 -10.35 8.16 -7.85
CA TYR A 200 -11.79 8.33 -7.78
C TYR A 200 -12.54 7.12 -8.33
N MET A 201 -12.18 6.65 -9.53
CA MET A 201 -12.87 5.52 -10.16
C MET A 201 -12.83 4.25 -9.28
N TYR A 202 -11.73 4.02 -8.58
CA TYR A 202 -11.50 2.81 -7.78
C TYR A 202 -11.94 2.93 -6.32
N ASN A 203 -11.91 4.13 -5.74
CA ASN A 203 -12.18 4.34 -4.32
C ASN A 203 -13.49 5.06 -4.02
N ARG A 204 -14.31 5.41 -5.02
CA ARG A 204 -15.63 6.01 -4.79
C ARG A 204 -16.60 5.04 -4.07
N PHE A 205 -17.50 5.55 -3.24
CA PHE A 205 -18.49 4.78 -2.47
C PHE A 205 -19.63 4.26 -3.36
N GLY A 206 -19.71 4.72 -4.61
CA GLY A 206 -20.70 4.26 -5.56
C GLY A 206 -20.89 5.25 -6.70
N PRO A 207 -21.85 4.99 -7.60
CA PRO A 207 -22.15 5.88 -8.73
C PRO A 207 -22.70 7.24 -8.30
N LEU A 208 -23.22 7.37 -7.08
CA LEU A 208 -23.80 8.62 -6.55
C LEU A 208 -22.76 9.57 -5.95
N GLU A 209 -21.53 9.12 -5.71
CA GLU A 209 -20.46 10.00 -5.24
C GLU A 209 -19.89 10.79 -6.42
N THR A 210 -19.97 12.12 -6.36
CA THR A 210 -19.38 12.99 -7.39
C THR A 210 -17.86 13.10 -7.22
N PHE A 211 -17.15 13.41 -8.31
CA PHE A 211 -15.70 13.65 -8.26
C PHE A 211 -15.33 14.78 -7.31
N GLU A 212 -16.11 15.87 -7.29
CA GLU A 212 -15.88 17.00 -6.38
C GLU A 212 -16.01 16.58 -4.92
N HIS A 213 -17.08 15.84 -4.58
CA HIS A 213 -17.26 15.30 -3.23
C HIS A 213 -16.09 14.39 -2.83
N PHE A 214 -15.68 13.49 -3.73
CA PHE A 214 -14.54 12.59 -3.51
C PHE A 214 -13.25 13.37 -3.22
N VAL A 215 -12.91 14.37 -4.04
CA VAL A 215 -11.69 15.18 -3.84
C VAL A 215 -11.73 15.92 -2.50
N ARG A 216 -12.87 16.52 -2.12
CA ARG A 216 -13.03 17.18 -0.81
C ARG A 216 -12.84 16.18 0.34
N SER A 217 -13.45 15.01 0.26
CA SER A 217 -13.29 13.94 1.25
C SER A 217 -11.83 13.50 1.38
N TRP A 218 -11.13 13.29 0.26
CA TRP A 218 -9.71 12.93 0.25
C TRP A 218 -8.81 14.02 0.80
N TYR A 219 -9.15 15.28 0.55
CA TYR A 219 -8.46 16.41 1.16
C TYR A 219 -8.58 16.39 2.68
N GLU A 220 -9.74 16.04 3.26
CA GLU A 220 -9.86 15.88 4.72
C GLU A 220 -9.01 14.72 5.25
N VAL A 221 -8.97 13.59 4.54
CA VAL A 221 -8.13 12.43 4.93
C VAL A 221 -6.63 12.78 4.93
N MET A 222 -6.20 13.72 4.08
CA MET A 222 -4.82 14.24 4.04
C MET A 222 -4.45 15.20 5.17
N LYS A 223 -5.39 15.55 6.06
CA LYS A 223 -5.16 16.56 7.10
C LYS A 223 -3.91 16.29 7.93
N TYR A 224 -3.75 15.06 8.43
CA TYR A 224 -2.59 14.68 9.25
C TYR A 224 -1.27 14.90 8.50
N TYR A 225 -1.14 14.37 7.29
CA TYR A 225 0.06 14.59 6.48
C TYR A 225 0.37 16.07 6.23
N ARG A 226 -0.64 16.90 5.96
CA ARG A 226 -0.41 18.35 5.76
C ARG A 226 0.05 19.07 7.02
N GLU A 227 -0.44 18.64 8.19
CA GLU A 227 -0.14 19.28 9.46
C GLU A 227 1.19 18.82 10.06
N THR A 228 1.53 17.53 9.92
CA THR A 228 2.69 16.92 10.60
C THR A 228 3.77 16.40 9.65
N GLY A 229 3.46 16.21 8.37
CA GLY A 229 4.31 15.47 7.43
C GLY A 229 4.35 13.97 7.69
N GLU A 230 3.48 13.44 8.55
CA GLU A 230 3.48 12.02 8.90
C GLU A 230 2.90 11.15 7.79
N VAL A 231 3.73 10.20 7.33
CA VAL A 231 3.44 9.32 6.19
C VAL A 231 2.99 7.93 6.62
N GLU A 232 3.02 7.61 7.92
CA GLU A 232 2.64 6.31 8.48
C GLU A 232 1.21 5.90 8.09
N GLU A 233 1.01 4.65 7.61
CA GLU A 233 -0.28 4.17 7.08
C GLU A 233 -1.40 4.24 8.14
N TRP A 234 -0.97 4.17 9.41
CA TRP A 234 -1.81 4.32 10.59
C TRP A 234 -2.56 5.66 10.61
N TYR A 235 -1.92 6.74 10.17
CA TYR A 235 -2.48 8.10 10.18
C TYR A 235 -2.90 8.55 8.79
N THR A 236 -2.07 8.27 7.80
CA THR A 236 -2.22 8.78 6.44
C THR A 236 -2.26 7.60 5.47
N PRO A 237 -3.39 7.35 4.78
CA PRO A 237 -3.45 6.27 3.81
C PRO A 237 -2.51 6.55 2.63
N CYS A 238 -1.67 5.59 2.26
CA CYS A 238 -0.67 5.67 1.20
C CYS A 238 -1.14 6.34 -0.10
N HIS A 239 -2.38 6.07 -0.52
CA HIS A 239 -2.94 6.62 -1.74
C HIS A 239 -3.02 8.15 -1.75
N VAL A 240 -3.11 8.79 -0.57
CA VAL A 240 -3.18 10.25 -0.47
C VAL A 240 -1.79 10.91 -0.53
N LEU A 241 -0.72 10.12 -0.38
CA LEU A 241 0.63 10.64 -0.35
C LEU A 241 1.04 11.22 -1.72
N PRO A 242 1.80 12.32 -1.73
CA PRO A 242 2.49 12.76 -2.93
C PRO A 242 3.39 11.65 -3.48
N GLN A 243 3.50 11.57 -4.80
CA GLN A 243 4.24 10.48 -5.46
C GLN A 243 5.75 10.53 -5.18
N PHE A 244 6.29 11.73 -4.90
CA PHE A 244 7.70 11.87 -4.55
C PHE A 244 8.04 11.17 -3.22
N GLU A 245 7.09 11.04 -2.28
CA GLU A 245 7.32 10.35 -1.00
C GLU A 245 7.63 8.87 -1.18
N PHE A 246 7.19 8.27 -2.29
CA PHE A 246 7.49 6.88 -2.60
C PHE A 246 8.92 6.67 -3.10
N THR A 247 9.48 7.68 -3.76
CA THR A 247 10.74 7.56 -4.53
C THR A 247 11.90 8.32 -3.90
N HIS A 248 11.61 9.32 -3.06
CA HIS A 248 12.59 10.21 -2.46
C HIS A 248 12.45 10.23 -0.94
N PHE A 249 13.55 10.56 -0.26
CA PHE A 249 13.56 10.86 1.16
C PHE A 249 14.58 11.95 1.45
N GLN A 250 14.14 13.01 2.16
CA GLN A 250 15.00 14.15 2.51
C GLN A 250 15.75 14.76 1.29
N GLY A 251 15.08 14.83 0.14
CA GLY A 251 15.64 15.36 -1.10
C GLY A 251 16.57 14.40 -1.87
N THR A 252 16.82 13.20 -1.34
CA THR A 252 17.60 12.15 -2.02
C THR A 252 16.67 11.18 -2.72
N GLN A 253 16.94 10.88 -3.99
CA GLN A 253 16.26 9.82 -4.73
C GLN A 253 16.76 8.46 -4.25
N LEU A 254 15.85 7.60 -3.79
CA LEU A 254 16.18 6.26 -3.29
C LEU A 254 16.03 5.16 -4.35
N VAL A 255 15.24 5.43 -5.39
CA VAL A 255 14.94 4.48 -6.47
C VAL A 255 15.77 4.83 -7.70
N GLN A 256 16.44 3.86 -8.33
CA GLN A 256 17.35 4.10 -9.45
C GLN A 256 16.61 4.64 -10.69
N SER A 257 15.47 4.05 -11.03
CA SER A 257 14.68 4.44 -12.21
C SER A 257 13.28 4.93 -11.83
N ILE A 258 12.90 6.11 -12.31
CA ILE A 258 11.54 6.65 -12.16
C ILE A 258 10.98 6.89 -13.56
N VAL A 259 9.93 6.14 -13.90
CA VAL A 259 9.31 6.21 -15.23
C VAL A 259 7.95 6.87 -15.11
N LYS A 260 7.61 7.80 -16.01
CA LYS A 260 6.23 8.31 -16.06
C LYS A 260 5.36 7.32 -16.84
N GLN A 261 4.19 7.01 -16.31
CA GLN A 261 3.25 6.07 -16.92
C GLN A 261 2.85 6.51 -18.33
N GLU A 262 2.74 7.83 -18.55
CA GLU A 262 2.44 8.42 -19.85
C GLU A 262 3.53 8.17 -20.90
N GLU A 263 4.77 7.89 -20.47
CA GLU A 263 5.92 7.65 -21.34
C GLU A 263 6.09 6.17 -21.69
N LEU A 264 5.36 5.27 -21.03
CA LEU A 264 5.43 3.82 -21.29
C LEU A 264 4.96 3.46 -22.71
N ALA A 265 4.17 4.31 -23.37
CA ALA A 265 3.78 4.12 -24.77
C ALA A 265 4.96 4.28 -25.76
N PHE A 266 6.04 4.93 -25.33
CA PHE A 266 7.28 5.06 -26.10
C PHE A 266 8.32 4.00 -25.73
N LEU A 267 7.97 3.09 -24.81
CA LEU A 267 8.85 2.01 -24.42
C LEU A 267 8.88 0.97 -25.54
N VAL A 268 9.98 0.95 -26.26
CA VAL A 268 10.21 0.07 -27.40
C VAL A 268 11.36 -0.89 -27.11
N THR A 269 11.44 -1.98 -27.89
CA THR A 269 12.52 -2.97 -27.75
C THR A 269 13.88 -2.33 -28.02
N GLN A 270 14.96 -2.97 -27.55
CA GLN A 270 16.32 -2.41 -27.66
C GLN A 270 16.71 -2.07 -29.11
N ASP A 271 16.28 -2.87 -30.09
CA ASP A 271 16.51 -2.66 -31.53
C ASP A 271 15.84 -1.39 -32.08
N THR A 272 14.81 -0.92 -31.41
CA THR A 272 14.03 0.27 -31.80
C THR A 272 14.24 1.44 -30.85
N ALA A 273 14.99 1.25 -29.75
CA ALA A 273 15.25 2.26 -28.73
C ALA A 273 15.91 3.53 -29.29
N VAL A 274 16.73 3.38 -30.35
CA VAL A 274 17.36 4.50 -31.07
C VAL A 274 16.32 5.48 -31.62
N LEU A 275 15.12 5.01 -31.99
CA LEU A 275 14.02 5.84 -32.46
C LEU A 275 13.29 6.54 -31.30
N ALA A 276 13.21 5.89 -30.13
CA ALA A 276 12.57 6.47 -28.94
C ALA A 276 13.40 7.59 -28.29
N VAL A 277 14.74 7.51 -28.35
CA VAL A 277 15.67 8.55 -27.85
C VAL A 277 15.42 9.91 -28.51
N GLN A 278 14.86 9.92 -29.73
CA GLN A 278 14.52 11.16 -30.44
C GLN A 278 13.23 11.83 -29.92
N GLN A 279 12.40 11.12 -29.15
CA GLN A 279 11.11 11.61 -28.65
C GLN A 279 11.12 11.92 -27.15
N ASP A 280 11.77 11.09 -26.32
CA ASP A 280 11.93 11.34 -24.87
C ASP A 280 13.14 10.58 -24.30
N SER A 281 13.88 11.21 -23.39
CA SER A 281 15.10 10.66 -22.79
C SER A 281 14.86 9.79 -21.55
N SER A 282 13.72 9.92 -20.86
CA SER A 282 13.52 9.27 -19.55
C SER A 282 13.49 7.74 -19.59
N VAL A 283 13.01 7.16 -20.69
CA VAL A 283 12.92 5.70 -20.90
C VAL A 283 14.11 5.14 -21.67
N ALA A 284 14.95 6.02 -22.26
CA ALA A 284 16.07 5.63 -23.09
C ALA A 284 17.17 4.93 -22.28
N ASP A 285 17.44 5.41 -21.06
CA ASP A 285 18.53 4.96 -20.20
C ASP A 285 18.11 3.92 -19.16
N LEU A 286 16.94 3.29 -19.35
CA LEU A 286 16.47 2.24 -18.43
C LEU A 286 17.37 1.00 -18.53
N PRO A 287 17.77 0.40 -17.38
CA PRO A 287 18.44 -0.90 -17.35
C PRO A 287 17.63 -1.95 -18.14
N ASN A 288 18.31 -2.88 -18.80
CA ASN A 288 17.65 -3.87 -19.66
C ASN A 288 16.59 -4.67 -18.91
N VAL A 289 16.90 -5.16 -17.71
CA VAL A 289 15.95 -5.91 -16.87
C VAL A 289 14.69 -5.08 -16.56
N VAL A 290 14.84 -3.78 -16.34
CA VAL A 290 13.73 -2.85 -16.09
C VAL A 290 12.91 -2.68 -17.36
N ARG A 291 13.56 -2.42 -18.50
CA ARG A 291 12.91 -2.25 -19.80
C ARG A 291 12.11 -3.49 -20.19
N GLU A 292 12.71 -4.66 -20.11
CA GLU A 292 12.06 -5.94 -20.44
C GLU A 292 10.82 -6.17 -19.58
N SER A 293 10.90 -5.86 -18.29
CA SER A 293 9.78 -5.97 -17.37
C SER A 293 8.64 -5.01 -17.69
N LEU A 294 8.93 -3.84 -18.26
CA LEU A 294 7.92 -2.86 -18.67
C LEU A 294 7.31 -3.14 -20.04
N LEU A 295 7.93 -3.97 -20.90
CA LEU A 295 7.37 -4.30 -22.21
C LEU A 295 6.01 -5.01 -22.11
N VAL A 296 5.67 -5.59 -20.95
CA VAL A 296 4.37 -6.25 -20.73
C VAL A 296 3.17 -5.31 -20.81
N PHE A 297 3.37 -3.99 -20.69
CA PHE A 297 2.26 -3.05 -20.80
C PHE A 297 1.67 -2.97 -22.21
N ASP A 298 2.43 -3.37 -23.24
CA ASP A 298 2.03 -3.41 -24.65
C ASP A 298 1.14 -2.23 -25.07
N TYR A 299 1.54 -1.02 -24.64
CA TYR A 299 0.77 0.18 -24.94
C TYR A 299 0.87 0.44 -26.45
N PRO A 300 -0.26 0.64 -27.15
CA PRO A 300 -0.19 1.04 -28.55
C PRO A 300 0.53 2.39 -28.65
N VAL A 301 1.61 2.43 -29.44
CA VAL A 301 2.43 3.63 -29.67
C VAL A 301 1.56 4.80 -30.18
N THR A 302 0.50 4.49 -30.92
CA THR A 302 -0.54 5.45 -31.30
C THR A 302 -1.51 5.69 -30.14
N LEU A 303 -1.29 6.77 -29.39
CA LEU A 303 -2.33 7.39 -28.56
C LEU A 303 -3.43 7.93 -29.49
N ASN A 304 -4.46 7.12 -29.75
CA ASN A 304 -5.66 7.60 -30.43
C ASN A 304 -6.25 8.73 -29.57
N GLN A 305 -6.17 9.96 -30.09
CA GLN A 305 -6.74 11.12 -29.43
C GLN A 305 -8.23 10.83 -29.20
N ARG A 306 -8.63 10.74 -27.93
CA ARG A 306 -10.03 10.53 -27.52
C ARG A 306 -10.88 11.63 -28.17
N PRO A 307 -11.70 11.33 -29.19
CA PRO A 307 -12.39 12.38 -29.96
C PRO A 307 -13.46 13.10 -29.11
N ASP A 308 -13.86 12.49 -27.99
CA ASP A 308 -14.75 13.08 -26.97
C ASP A 308 -14.03 14.11 -26.08
N LEU A 309 -12.71 14.04 -25.96
CA LEU A 309 -11.92 14.99 -25.18
C LEU A 309 -11.51 16.15 -26.09
N LYS A 310 -12.35 17.19 -26.12
CA LYS A 310 -11.93 18.48 -26.67
C LYS A 310 -10.74 18.98 -25.83
N PRO A 311 -9.71 19.60 -26.46
CA PRO A 311 -8.69 20.33 -25.72
C PRO A 311 -9.38 21.25 -24.70
N PRO A 312 -8.82 21.40 -23.48
CA PRO A 312 -9.37 22.36 -22.54
C PRO A 312 -9.51 23.69 -23.26
N VAL A 313 -10.72 24.24 -23.27
CA VAL A 313 -10.97 25.58 -23.80
C VAL A 313 -9.91 26.48 -23.15
N PRO A 314 -9.06 27.18 -23.94
CA PRO A 314 -8.04 28.04 -23.37
C PRO A 314 -8.71 28.88 -22.30
N LEU A 315 -8.23 28.77 -21.06
CA LEU A 315 -8.73 29.59 -19.97
C LEU A 315 -8.60 31.02 -20.45
N ILE A 316 -9.74 31.64 -20.76
CA ILE A 316 -9.79 33.06 -21.06
C ILE A 316 -9.17 33.70 -19.83
N ALA A 317 -8.02 34.35 -20.01
CA ALA A 317 -7.17 34.89 -18.94
C ALA A 317 -7.82 36.03 -18.14
N SER A 318 -9.15 36.12 -18.16
CA SER A 318 -9.94 37.24 -17.63
C SER A 318 -11.16 36.79 -16.83
N ILE A 319 -11.24 35.55 -16.35
CA ILE A 319 -12.14 35.27 -15.23
C ILE A 319 -11.39 35.70 -13.97
N PRO A 320 -11.65 36.90 -13.40
CA PRO A 320 -11.04 37.28 -12.13
C PRO A 320 -11.39 36.20 -11.11
N PHE A 321 -10.37 35.70 -10.42
CA PHE A 321 -10.56 34.80 -9.29
C PHE A 321 -11.66 35.39 -8.39
N PRO A 322 -12.63 34.59 -7.92
CA PRO A 322 -13.67 35.09 -7.04
C PRO A 322 -12.99 35.76 -5.83
N LYS A 323 -13.22 37.07 -5.64
CA LYS A 323 -12.62 37.92 -4.58
C LYS A 323 -12.74 37.33 -3.16
N LYS A 324 -13.61 36.33 -2.98
CA LYS A 324 -13.76 35.54 -1.75
C LYS A 324 -12.50 34.73 -1.42
N PHE A 325 -11.75 34.26 -2.42
CA PHE A 325 -10.46 33.58 -2.23
C PHE A 325 -9.32 34.56 -1.92
N GLU A 326 -9.30 35.74 -2.55
CA GLU A 326 -8.32 36.79 -2.22
C GLU A 326 -8.47 37.30 -0.79
N LYS A 327 -9.70 37.41 -0.28
CA LYS A 327 -9.93 37.80 1.13
C LYS A 327 -9.41 36.72 2.09
N MET A 328 -9.65 35.45 1.79
CA MET A 328 -9.14 34.34 2.60
C MET A 328 -7.60 34.28 2.58
N GLN A 329 -6.98 34.58 1.42
CA GLN A 329 -5.52 34.61 1.28
C GLN A 329 -4.88 35.84 1.94
N ARG A 330 -5.53 37.02 1.90
CA ARG A 330 -5.11 38.24 2.62
C ARG A 330 -5.29 38.13 4.13
N ASP A 331 -6.33 37.47 4.61
CA ASP A 331 -6.54 37.24 6.03
C ASP A 331 -5.51 36.25 6.60
N THR A 332 -5.04 35.27 5.79
CA THR A 332 -3.89 34.40 6.16
C THR A 332 -2.50 35.07 6.05
N SER A 333 -2.34 36.09 5.20
CA SER A 333 -1.04 36.78 5.03
C SER A 333 -0.88 38.03 5.89
N SER A 334 -1.97 38.55 6.48
CA SER A 334 -1.91 39.60 7.50
C SER A 334 -1.67 39.04 8.92
N THR A 335 -1.87 37.74 9.14
CA THR A 335 -1.46 37.03 10.38
C THR A 335 -0.03 36.46 10.31
N SER A 336 0.67 36.54 9.16
CA SER A 336 2.01 35.97 9.01
C SER A 336 3.17 36.87 9.41
N SER A 337 2.95 38.16 9.69
CA SER A 337 4.03 39.05 10.19
C SER A 337 4.25 38.96 11.69
N ILE A 338 3.30 38.41 12.45
CA ILE A 338 3.43 38.17 13.91
C ILE A 338 3.84 36.71 14.21
N ASN A 339 3.60 35.77 13.28
CA ASN A 339 3.87 34.34 13.45
C ASN A 339 5.19 33.82 12.86
N SER A 340 6.02 34.66 12.22
CA SER A 340 7.31 34.21 11.66
C SER A 340 8.33 33.85 12.75
N GLY A 341 8.31 34.54 13.91
CA GLY A 341 9.15 34.21 15.06
C GLY A 341 8.73 32.91 15.75
N ILE A 342 7.42 32.76 16.02
CA ILE A 342 6.87 31.59 16.72
C ILE A 342 6.98 30.32 15.85
N SER A 343 6.82 30.44 14.52
CA SER A 343 6.95 29.30 13.60
C SER A 343 8.40 28.78 13.48
N GLN A 344 9.40 29.66 13.53
CA GLN A 344 10.80 29.22 13.53
C GLN A 344 11.21 28.57 14.86
N GLU A 345 10.80 29.13 16.00
CA GLU A 345 11.04 28.51 17.31
C GLU A 345 10.29 27.18 17.44
N PHE A 346 9.04 27.10 17.00
CA PHE A 346 8.26 25.86 17.04
C PHE A 346 8.83 24.79 16.11
N ARG A 347 9.25 25.14 14.88
CA ARG A 347 9.93 24.19 13.97
C ARG A 347 11.29 23.74 14.49
N SER A 348 12.06 24.63 15.12
CA SER A 348 13.34 24.26 15.73
C SER A 348 13.14 23.39 16.99
N SER A 349 12.08 23.65 17.76
CA SER A 349 11.67 22.83 18.91
C SER A 349 11.21 21.43 18.49
N LEU A 350 10.38 21.32 17.45
CA LEU A 350 9.97 20.04 16.87
C LEU A 350 11.17 19.27 16.29
N ARG A 351 12.12 19.96 15.66
CA ARG A 351 13.37 19.35 15.18
C ARG A 351 14.27 18.89 16.33
N ARG A 352 14.32 19.62 17.45
CA ARG A 352 15.02 19.16 18.67
C ARG A 352 14.32 17.98 19.31
N GLN A 353 12.99 17.99 19.40
CA GLN A 353 12.21 16.86 19.90
C GLN A 353 12.35 15.62 19.03
N SER A 354 12.38 15.74 17.70
CA SER A 354 12.59 14.59 16.81
C SER A 354 14.00 14.00 16.93
N VAL A 355 15.02 14.84 17.13
CA VAL A 355 16.39 14.39 17.41
C VAL A 355 16.50 13.73 18.79
N ILE A 356 15.83 14.27 19.82
CA ILE A 356 15.82 13.69 21.17
C ILE A 356 15.07 12.36 21.18
N THR A 357 13.90 12.27 20.55
CA THR A 357 13.14 11.01 20.46
C THR A 357 13.86 9.98 19.59
N GLY A 358 14.55 10.39 18.52
CA GLY A 358 15.43 9.52 17.75
C GLY A 358 16.61 8.97 18.58
N SER A 359 17.25 9.84 19.37
CA SER A 359 18.35 9.45 20.27
C SER A 359 17.88 8.52 21.40
N GLN A 360 16.73 8.81 22.02
CA GLN A 360 16.13 7.93 23.04
C GLN A 360 15.74 6.56 22.46
N ARG A 361 15.21 6.53 21.23
CA ARG A 361 14.87 5.27 20.56
C ARG A 361 16.10 4.46 20.18
N SER A 362 17.18 5.12 19.75
CA SER A 362 18.47 4.48 19.51
C SER A 362 19.08 3.90 20.80
N SER A 363 18.96 4.63 21.92
CA SER A 363 19.43 4.16 23.24
C SER A 363 18.58 3.01 23.80
N MET A 364 17.26 3.02 23.59
CA MET A 364 16.42 1.88 23.97
C MET A 364 16.72 0.65 23.10
N MET A 365 16.97 0.82 21.80
CA MET A 365 17.37 -0.28 20.93
C MET A 365 18.73 -0.86 21.32
N SER A 366 19.74 -0.04 21.64
CA SER A 366 21.03 -0.55 22.11
C SER A 366 20.91 -1.30 23.45
N THR A 367 19.97 -0.88 24.30
CA THR A 367 19.68 -1.57 25.57
C THR A 367 18.96 -2.90 25.34
N LEU A 368 18.07 -2.98 24.35
CA LEU A 368 17.40 -4.23 23.97
C LEU A 368 18.37 -5.22 23.32
N GLU A 369 19.30 -4.73 22.49
CA GLU A 369 20.37 -5.57 21.92
C GLU A 369 21.31 -6.09 23.01
N SER A 370 21.73 -5.26 23.97
CA SER A 370 22.58 -5.72 25.08
C SER A 370 21.86 -6.72 25.99
N LEU A 371 20.56 -6.54 26.24
CA LEU A 371 19.74 -7.51 26.98
C LEU A 371 19.54 -8.81 26.20
N SER A 372 19.41 -8.75 24.88
CA SER A 372 19.32 -9.94 24.01
C SER A 372 20.61 -10.75 24.05
N VAL A 373 21.77 -10.09 24.01
CA VAL A 373 23.08 -10.74 24.11
C VAL A 373 23.24 -11.38 25.50
N ALA A 374 22.95 -10.65 26.57
CA ALA A 374 23.02 -11.19 27.93
C ALA A 374 22.08 -12.39 28.15
N ALA A 375 20.86 -12.35 27.59
CA ALA A 375 19.94 -13.48 27.65
C ALA A 375 20.47 -14.71 26.89
N SER A 376 21.15 -14.50 25.76
CA SER A 376 21.77 -15.59 25.00
C SER A 376 22.95 -16.23 25.73
N GLU A 377 23.76 -15.46 26.46
CA GLU A 377 24.85 -15.96 27.30
C GLU A 377 24.31 -16.82 28.46
N ILE A 378 23.28 -16.35 29.16
CA ILE A 378 22.65 -17.11 30.26
C ILE A 378 22.07 -18.44 29.78
N LEU A 379 21.44 -18.45 28.59
CA LEU A 379 20.93 -19.68 27.98
C LEU A 379 22.07 -20.65 27.58
N SER A 380 23.21 -20.13 27.15
CA SER A 380 24.39 -20.95 26.81
C SER A 380 25.05 -21.57 28.05
N GLU A 381 25.11 -20.84 29.17
CA GLU A 381 25.64 -21.35 30.43
C GLU A 381 24.71 -22.41 31.04
N SER A 382 23.39 -22.20 31.00
CA SER A 382 22.40 -23.18 31.49
C SER A 382 22.42 -24.49 30.69
N THR A 383 22.70 -24.44 29.39
CA THR A 383 22.82 -25.64 28.57
C THR A 383 24.14 -26.37 28.81
N ALA A 384 25.23 -25.66 29.09
CA ALA A 384 26.50 -26.26 29.49
C ALA A 384 26.38 -26.97 30.86
N GLU A 385 25.71 -26.37 31.84
CA GLU A 385 25.56 -26.94 33.18
C GLU A 385 24.69 -28.21 33.20
N ASN A 386 23.67 -28.29 32.33
CA ASN A 386 22.85 -29.49 32.17
C ASN A 386 23.57 -30.63 31.41
N SER A 387 24.59 -30.32 30.62
CA SER A 387 25.39 -31.35 29.93
C SER A 387 26.32 -32.12 30.88
N ASN A 388 26.78 -31.47 31.97
CA ASN A 388 27.66 -32.10 32.96
C ASN A 388 26.93 -32.93 34.02
N LYS A 389 25.60 -32.80 34.16
CA LYS A 389 24.80 -33.61 35.12
C LYS A 389 24.29 -34.94 34.55
N LYS A 390 24.72 -35.33 33.35
CA LYS A 390 24.27 -36.56 32.66
C LYS A 390 25.34 -37.66 32.56
N ILE A 391 26.46 -37.48 33.27
CA ILE A 391 27.51 -38.48 33.40
C ILE A 391 27.70 -38.73 34.89
N ASP A 392 26.78 -39.51 35.47
CA ASP A 392 26.95 -40.30 36.69
C ASP A 392 25.86 -41.38 36.74
#